data_AF-A0A6N8YR38-F1
#
_entry.id   AF-A0A6N8YR38-F1
#
_cell.length_a   1.000
_cell.length_b   1.000
_cell.length_c   1.000
_cell.angle_alpha   90.00
_cell.angle_beta   90.00
_cell.angle_gamma   90.00
#
_symmetry.space_group_name_H-M   'P 1'
#
loop_
_entity.id
_entity.type
_entity.pdbx_description
1 polymer ?
#
loop_
_entity_poly.entity_id
_entity_poly.type
_entity_poly.pdbx_seq_one_letter_code
_entity_poly.pdbx_strand_id
1 'polypeptide(L)'
;MNLEGIEAGTRLVTVSGDVVELLSVSADGATASVRFVDVLGGADVTEGEEASLPSEEIATVDGNRFVGPGRTASYTGDSRA
;
A
#
# COMPACT_ATOMS: atom_id res chain seq x y z
N MET A 1 8.03 4.17 8.01
CA MET A 1 7.66 2.73 8.02
C MET A 1 8.74 2.03 7.23
N ASN A 2 9.25 0.88 7.68
CA ASN A 2 10.14 0.06 6.86
C ASN A 2 9.29 -1.05 6.22
N LEU A 3 9.37 -1.20 4.90
CA LEU A 3 8.75 -2.30 4.15
C LEU A 3 9.60 -3.58 4.17
N GLU A 4 10.67 -3.58 4.97
CA GLU A 4 11.59 -4.71 5.16
C GLU A 4 10.82 -5.93 5.69
N GLY A 5 10.96 -7.07 5.01
CA GLY A 5 10.31 -8.33 5.38
C GLY A 5 8.93 -8.56 4.79
N ILE A 6 8.38 -7.63 3.99
CA ILE A 6 7.17 -7.88 3.20
C ILE A 6 7.54 -8.66 1.95
N GLU A 7 6.88 -9.80 1.73
CA GLU A 7 7.13 -10.64 0.56
C GLU A 7 6.61 -10.00 -0.73
N ALA A 8 7.35 -10.17 -1.83
CA ALA A 8 6.85 -9.83 -3.15
C ALA A 8 5.56 -10.62 -3.47
N GLY A 9 4.63 -10.01 -4.20
CA GLY A 9 3.27 -10.51 -4.42
C GLY A 9 2.28 -10.10 -3.33
N THR A 10 2.72 -9.51 -2.22
CA THR A 10 1.81 -8.98 -1.19
C THR A 10 1.00 -7.82 -1.74
N ARG A 11 -0.32 -7.83 -1.49
CA ARG A 11 -1.21 -6.71 -1.81
C ARG A 11 -1.17 -5.68 -0.70
N LEU A 12 -0.88 -4.44 -1.08
CA LEU A 12 -0.79 -3.27 -0.23
C LEU A 12 -1.81 -2.23 -0.69
N VAL A 13 -2.01 -1.19 0.12
CA VAL A 13 -2.93 -0.09 -0.21
C VAL A 13 -2.14 1.20 -0.19
N THR A 14 -2.27 2.07 -1.17
CA THR A 14 -1.63 3.39 -1.14
C THR A 14 -2.38 4.33 -0.21
N VAL A 15 -1.77 5.44 0.19
CA VAL A 15 -2.45 6.50 0.95
C VAL A 15 -3.61 7.13 0.19
N SER A 16 -3.60 7.05 -1.14
CA SER A 16 -4.69 7.47 -2.02
C SER A 16 -5.84 6.47 -2.08
N GLY A 17 -5.66 5.27 -1.53
CA GLY A 17 -6.66 4.21 -1.44
C GLY A 17 -6.60 3.17 -2.56
N ASP A 18 -5.61 3.26 -3.46
CA ASP A 18 -5.43 2.31 -4.55
C ASP A 18 -4.79 1.01 -4.05
N VAL A 19 -5.15 -0.13 -4.62
CA VAL A 19 -4.56 -1.43 -4.27
C VAL A 19 -3.39 -1.72 -5.20
N VAL A 20 -2.26 -2.10 -4.62
CA VAL A 20 -1.03 -2.39 -5.36
C VAL A 20 -0.43 -3.73 -4.96
N GLU A 21 0.21 -4.42 -5.88
CA GLU A 21 1.03 -5.61 -5.63
C GLU A 21 2.49 -5.21 -5.47
N LEU A 22 3.13 -5.62 -4.38
CA LEU A 22 4.55 -5.39 -4.15
C LEU A 22 5.39 -6.26 -5.08
N LEU A 23 6.27 -5.66 -5.88
CA LEU A 23 7.21 -6.38 -6.73
C LEU A 23 8.57 -6.53 -6.07
N SER A 24 9.06 -5.44 -5.47
CA SER A 24 10.31 -5.43 -4.72
C SER A 24 10.40 -4.19 -3.82
N VAL A 25 11.31 -4.24 -2.84
CA VAL A 25 11.65 -3.13 -1.96
C VAL A 25 13.12 -2.77 -2.19
N SER A 26 13.44 -1.49 -2.19
CA SER A 26 14.83 -1.03 -2.26
C SER A 26 15.64 -1.53 -1.07
N ALA A 27 16.97 -1.64 -1.22
CA ALA A 27 17.84 -2.17 -0.18
C ALA A 27 17.84 -1.35 1.12
N ASP A 28 17.47 -0.07 1.06
CA ASP A 28 17.33 0.84 2.20
C ASP A 28 15.90 0.91 2.74
N GLY A 29 14.95 0.17 2.15
CA GLY A 29 13.54 0.18 2.54
C GLY A 29 12.79 1.48 2.23
N ALA A 30 13.44 2.45 1.57
CA ALA A 30 12.87 3.77 1.33
C ALA A 30 11.79 3.76 0.24
N THR A 31 11.94 2.92 -0.79
CA THR A 31 11.01 2.81 -1.91
C THR A 31 10.58 1.38 -2.17
N ALA A 32 9.40 1.23 -2.75
CA ALA A 32 8.88 -0.04 -3.22
C ALA A 32 8.49 0.09 -4.70
N SER A 33 8.88 -0.92 -5.47
CA SER A 33 8.36 -1.15 -6.81
C SER A 33 7.05 -1.91 -6.66
N VAL A 34 5.99 -1.38 -7.26
CA VAL A 34 4.65 -1.92 -7.15
C VAL A 34 3.97 -1.99 -8.51
N ARG A 35 2.95 -2.84 -8.63
CA ARG A 35 2.02 -2.86 -9.76
C ARG A 35 0.62 -2.50 -9.27
N PHE A 36 -0.06 -1.55 -9.91
CA PHE A 36 -1.43 -1.23 -9.57
C PHE A 36 -2.37 -2.39 -9.93
N VAL A 37 -3.18 -2.83 -8.97
CA VAL A 37 -4.13 -3.96 -9.12
C VAL A 37 -5.57 -3.48 -9.11
N ASP A 38 -5.89 -2.42 -8.36
CA ASP A 38 -7.21 -1.80 -8.36
C ASP A 38 -7.05 -0.31 -8.13
N VAL A 39 -7.53 0.51 -9.07
CA VAL A 39 -7.41 1.97 -9.03
C VAL A 39 -8.77 2.53 -8.63
N LEU A 40 -8.88 2.96 -7.38
CA LEU A 40 -10.15 3.42 -6.78
C LEU A 40 -10.37 4.92 -6.94
N GLY A 41 -9.51 5.58 -7.72
CA GLY A 41 -9.67 6.98 -8.14
C GLY A 41 -8.80 7.98 -7.39
N GLY A 42 -7.72 7.50 -6.76
CA GLY A 42 -6.80 8.34 -6.00
C GLY A 42 -5.67 8.97 -6.82
N ALA A 43 -5.26 8.34 -7.92
CA ALA A 43 -4.15 8.76 -8.78
C ALA A 43 -4.46 8.60 -10.27
N ASP A 44 -3.80 9.42 -11.12
CA ASP A 44 -3.81 9.29 -12.60
C ASP A 44 -2.98 8.07 -13.04
N VAL A 45 -3.39 6.88 -12.64
CA VAL A 45 -2.71 5.61 -12.91
C VAL A 45 -3.69 4.59 -13.48
N THR A 46 -3.18 3.64 -14.25
CA THR A 46 -4.00 2.57 -14.82
C THR A 46 -3.75 1.24 -14.11
N GLU A 47 -4.76 0.38 -14.03
CA GLU A 47 -4.56 -1.01 -13.56
C GLU A 47 -3.51 -1.72 -14.42
N GLY A 48 -2.60 -2.44 -13.75
CA GLY A 48 -1.46 -3.11 -14.35
C GLY A 48 -0.22 -2.24 -14.55
N GLU A 49 -0.32 -0.92 -14.34
CA GLU A 49 0.83 -0.01 -14.41
C GLU A 49 1.81 -0.28 -13.26
N GLU A 50 3.11 -0.15 -13.52
CA GLU A 50 4.14 -0.30 -12.51
C GLU A 50 4.73 1.05 -12.14
N ALA A 51 4.92 1.27 -10.84
CA ALA A 51 5.47 2.51 -10.30
C ALA A 51 6.46 2.24 -9.17
N SER A 52 7.28 3.25 -8.88
CA SER A 52 8.12 3.29 -7.69
C SER A 52 7.49 4.27 -6.71
N LEU A 53 6.97 3.75 -5.60
CA LEU A 53 6.36 4.57 -4.54
C LEU A 53 7.32 4.68 -3.35
N PRO A 54 7.42 5.84 -2.70
CA PRO A 54 8.09 5.93 -1.43
C PRO A 54 7.28 5.17 -0.36
N SER A 55 7.97 4.58 0.61
CA SER A 55 7.33 3.79 1.69
C SER A 55 6.31 4.58 2.51
N GLU A 56 6.39 5.91 2.50
CA GLU A 56 5.42 6.81 3.14
C GLU A 56 4.11 6.99 2.35
N GLU A 57 4.05 6.58 1.09
CA GLU A 57 2.81 6.55 0.30
C GLU A 57 2.09 5.20 0.36
N ILE A 58 2.66 4.23 1.08
CA ILE A 58 2.13 2.89 1.23
C ILE A 58 1.57 2.71 2.63
N ALA A 59 0.35 2.20 2.68
CA ALA A 59 -0.32 1.63 3.83
C ALA A 59 -0.32 0.10 3.69
N THR A 60 0.04 -0.58 4.77
CA THR A 60 0.00 -2.04 4.85
C THR A 60 -1.08 -2.47 5.85
N VAL A 61 -1.43 -3.76 5.80
CA VAL A 61 -2.30 -4.38 6.79
C VAL A 61 -1.47 -5.43 7.52
N ASP A 62 -1.25 -5.23 8.82
CA ASP A 62 -0.64 -6.22 9.71
C ASP A 62 -1.76 -6.91 10.51
N GLY A 63 -2.12 -8.12 10.09
CA GLY A 63 -3.25 -8.87 10.63
C GLY A 63 -4.58 -8.13 10.41
N ASN A 64 -5.16 -7.57 11.47
CA ASN A 64 -6.41 -6.78 11.44
C ASN A 64 -6.18 -5.27 11.60
N ARG A 65 -4.93 -4.80 11.48
CA ARG A 65 -4.56 -3.40 11.74
C ARG A 65 -4.00 -2.77 10.47
N PHE A 66 -4.61 -1.66 10.04
CA PHE A 66 -3.96 -0.77 9.08
C PHE A 66 -2.72 -0.15 9.72
N VAL A 67 -1.57 -0.40 9.12
CA VAL A 67 -0.29 0.23 9.48
C VAL A 67 0.08 1.08 8.28
N GLY A 68 0.00 2.41 8.40
CA GLY A 68 0.43 3.34 7.36
C GLY A 68 1.23 4.48 7.99
N PRO A 69 1.69 5.46 7.19
CA PRO A 69 2.10 6.75 7.75
C PRO A 69 0.98 7.25 8.67
N GLY A 70 1.30 7.90 9.79
CA GLY A 70 0.35 8.24 10.88
C GLY A 70 -0.89 9.09 10.51
N ARG A 71 -1.16 9.29 9.21
CA ARG A 71 -2.34 9.92 8.61
C ARG A 71 -3.33 8.93 7.97
N THR A 72 -3.05 7.63 7.90
CA THR A 72 -4.05 6.65 7.46
C THR A 72 -5.12 6.49 8.54
N ALA A 73 -6.27 7.12 8.32
CA ALA A 73 -7.45 6.93 9.15
C ALA A 73 -7.88 5.46 9.08
N SER A 74 -7.82 4.75 10.20
CA SER A 74 -8.45 3.44 10.31
C SER A 74 -9.94 3.64 10.54
N TYR A 75 -10.75 3.49 9.50
CA TYR A 75 -12.18 3.32 9.65
C TYR A 75 -12.44 1.87 10.07
N THR A 76 -12.59 1.65 11.37
CA THR A 76 -13.28 0.45 11.84
C THR A 76 -14.77 0.74 11.68
N GLY A 77 -15.31 0.37 10.51
CA GLY A 77 -16.76 0.31 10.35
C GLY A 77 -17.31 -0.55 11.47
N ASP A 78 -18.10 0.04 12.35
CA ASP A 78 -18.88 -0.67 13.35
C ASP A 78 -19.84 -1.58 12.58
N SER A 79 -19.44 -2.84 12.39
CA SER A 79 -20.30 -3.87 11.83
C SER A 79 -21.27 -4.34 12.91
N ARG A 80 -22.18 -3.44 13.29
CA ARG A 80 -23.39 -3.78 14.04
C ARG A 80 -24.60 -3.36 13.22
N ALA A 81 -25.28 -4.40 12.75
CA ALA A 81 -26.68 -4.38 12.35
C ALA A 81 -27.59 -3.95 13.51
#